data_AF-A0A925WPL5-F1
#
_entry.id   AF-A0A925WPL5-F1
#
_cell.length_a   1.000
_cell.length_b   1.000
_cell.length_c   1.000
_cell.angle_alpha   90.00
_cell.angle_beta   90.00
_cell.angle_gamma   90.00
#
_symmetry.space_group_name_H-M   'P 1'
#
loop_
_entity.id
_entity.type
_entity.pdbx_description
1 polymer ?
#
loop_
_entity_poly.entity_id
_entity_poly.type
_entity_poly.pdbx_seq_one_letter_code
_entity_poly.pdbx_strand_id
1 'polypeptide(L)'
;MDFLQPLSEAVGVSGQEDAVRAVILNAIQGHADDIRIDPMGSVTAHKPGMGAAPRLRVLIDAHMDEIGFMATGVDGEGLIRFTNIGGIDDRILPGLRVRIGADNLPGVIMWTPIHMNKDQEVVKLSNLRIDIGAKDKDDANGKVKRGDRIVFDSRFMPIGDHLVRGKAFDDRVGCALLIDVLRGGPYPVDVLAAFTVQEEIGLRGATVAAQTLNPDVALALEGTTAHD
;
A
#
# COMPACT_ATOMS: atom_id res chain seq x y z
N MET A 1 2.95 -13.83 11.59
CA MET A 1 1.75 -12.94 11.47
C MET A 1 1.90 -11.64 12.26
N ASP A 2 2.85 -11.54 13.19
CA ASP A 2 3.01 -10.40 14.10
C ASP A 2 3.09 -9.03 13.40
N PHE A 3 3.58 -8.99 12.16
CA PHE A 3 3.72 -7.75 11.39
C PHE A 3 2.58 -7.48 10.41
N LEU A 4 1.75 -8.47 10.09
CA LEU A 4 0.74 -8.30 9.04
C LEU A 4 -0.33 -7.27 9.42
N GLN A 5 -0.82 -7.31 10.66
CA GLN A 5 -1.79 -6.32 11.14
C GLN A 5 -1.23 -4.88 11.10
N PRO A 6 -0.09 -4.56 11.73
CA PRO A 6 0.43 -3.18 11.69
C PRO A 6 0.80 -2.72 10.28
N LEU A 7 1.26 -3.62 9.40
CA LEU A 7 1.52 -3.30 7.99
C LEU A 7 0.22 -3.03 7.23
N SER A 8 -0.82 -3.86 7.41
CA SER A 8 -2.14 -3.68 6.77
C SER A 8 -2.80 -2.37 7.19
N GLU A 9 -2.70 -2.01 8.47
CA GLU A 9 -3.30 -0.80 9.02
C GLU A 9 -2.52 0.48 8.68
N ALA A 10 -1.21 0.38 8.42
CA ALA A 10 -0.41 1.51 7.97
C ALA A 10 -0.91 2.04 6.61
N VAL A 11 -0.94 3.36 6.47
CA VAL A 11 -1.35 4.06 5.25
C VAL A 11 -0.13 4.23 4.36
N GLY A 12 -0.17 3.66 3.15
CA GLY A 12 0.97 3.69 2.23
C GLY A 12 0.58 3.70 0.77
N VAL A 13 -0.27 4.63 0.32
CA VAL A 13 -0.60 4.74 -1.12
C VAL A 13 0.64 5.09 -1.92
N SER A 14 0.77 4.60 -3.16
CA SER A 14 1.96 4.85 -4.00
C SER A 14 2.40 6.33 -3.99
N GLY A 15 3.67 6.53 -3.65
CA GLY A 15 4.31 7.82 -3.41
C GLY A 15 4.15 8.41 -2.01
N GLN A 16 3.55 7.70 -1.05
CA GLN A 16 3.45 8.09 0.37
C GLN A 16 3.58 6.88 1.31
N GLU A 17 4.64 6.09 1.14
CA GLU A 17 4.88 4.81 1.82
C GLU A 17 5.52 4.96 3.22
N ASP A 18 5.71 6.20 3.72
CA ASP A 18 6.46 6.49 4.95
C ASP A 18 6.01 5.69 6.18
N ALA A 19 4.71 5.54 6.38
CA ALA A 19 4.18 4.85 7.56
C ALA A 19 4.48 3.35 7.51
N VAL A 20 4.36 2.74 6.32
CA VAL A 20 4.68 1.32 6.09
C VAL A 20 6.19 1.10 6.26
N ARG A 21 6.99 1.99 5.67
CA ARG A 21 8.45 2.00 5.82
C ARG A 21 8.88 2.07 7.28
N ALA A 22 8.25 2.92 8.09
CA ALA A 22 8.56 3.01 9.51
C ALA A 22 8.31 1.70 10.27
N VAL A 23 7.21 0.99 9.95
CA VAL A 23 6.93 -0.34 10.53
C VAL A 23 8.03 -1.33 10.14
N ILE A 24 8.41 -1.36 8.86
CA ILE A 24 9.44 -2.26 8.33
C ILE A 24 10.80 -2.00 8.98
N LEU A 25 11.26 -0.74 9.00
CA LEU A 25 12.57 -0.37 9.57
C LEU A 25 12.70 -0.82 11.03
N ASN A 26 11.64 -0.61 11.82
CA ASN A 26 11.60 -1.06 13.21
C ASN A 26 11.63 -2.59 13.32
N ALA A 27 10.95 -3.30 12.42
CA ALA A 27 10.85 -4.76 12.45
C ALA A 27 12.15 -5.47 12.04
N ILE A 28 12.94 -4.87 11.14
CA ILE A 28 14.17 -5.47 10.62
C ILE A 28 15.45 -4.99 11.34
N GLN A 29 15.32 -4.05 12.27
CA GLN A 29 16.46 -3.52 13.02
C GLN A 29 17.19 -4.64 13.78
N GLY A 30 18.50 -4.74 13.57
CA GLY A 30 19.34 -5.76 14.19
C GLY A 30 19.24 -7.16 13.56
N HIS A 31 18.47 -7.30 12.47
CA HIS A 31 18.29 -8.57 11.77
C HIS A 31 18.94 -8.61 10.37
N ALA A 32 19.39 -7.45 9.88
CA ALA A 32 20.11 -7.27 8.64
C ALA A 32 21.14 -6.14 8.75
N ASP A 33 22.12 -6.16 7.86
CA ASP A 33 23.15 -5.15 7.69
C ASP A 33 22.75 -4.21 6.54
N ASP A 34 23.49 -3.10 6.40
CA ASP A 34 23.41 -2.19 5.24
C ASP A 34 21.99 -1.67 4.92
N ILE A 35 21.14 -1.54 5.95
CA ILE A 35 19.78 -1.02 5.81
C ILE A 35 19.83 0.43 5.31
N ARG A 36 19.23 0.68 4.15
CA ARG A 36 19.21 1.99 3.47
C ARG A 36 17.81 2.30 2.97
N ILE A 37 17.50 3.58 2.90
CA ILE A 37 16.34 4.10 2.17
C ILE A 37 16.89 4.74 0.89
N ASP A 38 16.45 4.26 -0.27
CA ASP A 38 16.86 4.85 -1.54
C ASP A 38 16.18 6.22 -1.78
N PRO A 39 16.63 7.02 -2.77
CA PRO A 39 16.01 8.32 -3.05
C PRO A 39 14.54 8.27 -3.48
N MET A 40 14.03 7.12 -3.93
CA MET A 40 12.60 6.93 -4.24
C MET A 40 11.78 6.59 -3.00
N GLY A 41 12.42 6.03 -1.97
CA GLY A 41 11.81 5.65 -0.71
C GLY A 41 11.81 4.15 -0.42
N SER A 42 12.36 3.29 -1.29
CA SER A 42 12.44 1.85 -1.03
C SER A 42 13.39 1.58 0.13
N VAL A 43 13.09 0.56 0.94
CA VAL A 43 14.04 0.07 1.95
C VAL A 43 14.81 -1.10 1.38
N THR A 44 16.13 -0.99 1.32
CA THR A 44 17.01 -2.11 0.95
C THR A 44 17.80 -2.56 2.17
N ALA A 45 18.02 -3.87 2.31
CA ALA A 45 18.84 -4.43 3.38
C ALA A 45 19.65 -5.64 2.88
N HIS A 46 20.75 -5.94 3.55
CA HIS A 46 21.59 -7.10 3.23
C HIS A 46 21.71 -8.01 4.46
N LYS A 47 21.30 -9.27 4.32
CA LYS A 47 21.54 -10.29 5.33
C LYS A 47 22.62 -11.24 4.82
N PRO A 48 23.82 -11.23 5.42
CA PRO A 48 24.94 -12.03 4.96
C PRO A 48 24.68 -13.53 5.16
N GLY A 49 25.00 -14.30 4.13
CA GLY A 49 24.92 -15.76 4.16
C GLY A 49 26.05 -16.39 4.99
N MET A 50 25.87 -17.67 5.31
CA MET A 50 26.84 -18.50 6.05
C MET A 50 27.46 -19.60 5.18
N GLY A 51 27.12 -19.65 3.89
CA GLY A 51 27.70 -20.58 2.93
C GLY A 51 29.14 -20.23 2.52
N ALA A 52 29.76 -21.13 1.75
CA ALA A 52 31.08 -20.90 1.18
C ALA A 52 31.06 -19.74 0.17
N ALA A 53 32.13 -18.94 0.14
CA ALA A 53 32.30 -17.86 -0.82
C ALA A 53 32.81 -18.38 -2.18
N PRO A 54 32.45 -17.76 -3.32
CA PRO A 54 31.48 -16.67 -3.44
C PRO A 54 30.03 -17.17 -3.23
N ARG A 55 29.22 -16.38 -2.54
CA ARG A 55 27.82 -16.72 -2.25
C ARG A 55 26.93 -16.18 -3.36
N LEU A 56 25.87 -16.94 -3.67
CA LEU A 56 24.80 -16.46 -4.52
C LEU A 56 24.10 -15.27 -3.83
N ARG A 57 23.83 -14.21 -4.58
CA ARG A 57 23.15 -13.01 -4.12
C ARG A 57 21.69 -13.06 -4.57
N VAL A 58 20.80 -13.35 -3.63
CA VAL A 58 19.37 -13.53 -3.90
C VAL A 58 18.63 -12.27 -3.47
N LEU A 59 18.08 -11.54 -4.44
CA LEU A 59 17.11 -10.48 -4.19
C LEU A 59 15.75 -11.10 -3.84
N ILE A 60 15.18 -10.66 -2.73
CA ILE A 60 13.77 -10.91 -2.41
C ILE A 60 13.09 -9.56 -2.29
N ASP A 61 12.09 -9.33 -3.13
CA ASP A 61 11.35 -8.09 -3.17
C ASP A 61 9.88 -8.28 -2.78
N ALA A 62 9.32 -7.22 -2.18
CA ALA A 62 7.92 -7.10 -1.78
C ALA A 62 7.57 -5.60 -1.79
N HIS A 63 6.37 -5.23 -2.23
CA HIS A 63 6.03 -3.79 -2.35
C HIS A 63 5.33 -3.24 -1.11
N MET A 64 5.72 -2.03 -0.72
CA MET A 64 5.16 -1.33 0.44
C MET A 64 3.88 -0.59 0.11
N ASP A 65 3.70 -0.21 -1.15
CA ASP A 65 2.57 0.62 -1.52
C ASP A 65 1.24 -0.13 -1.51
N GLU A 66 0.15 0.62 -1.63
CA GLU A 66 -1.19 0.07 -1.84
C GLU A 66 -1.92 0.95 -2.85
N ILE A 67 -2.85 0.36 -3.60
CA ILE A 67 -3.83 1.13 -4.35
C ILE A 67 -4.63 2.09 -3.44
N GLY A 68 -5.06 3.20 -4.00
CA GLY A 68 -5.89 4.16 -3.30
C GLY A 68 -6.35 5.30 -4.18
N PHE A 69 -6.56 6.47 -3.58
CA PHE A 69 -6.97 7.65 -4.33
C PHE A 69 -6.20 8.89 -3.89
N MET A 70 -6.38 9.96 -4.64
CA MET A 70 -5.84 11.28 -4.35
C MET A 70 -6.92 12.34 -4.53
N ALA A 71 -7.04 13.23 -3.56
CA ALA A 71 -7.93 14.37 -3.64
C ALA A 71 -7.50 15.32 -4.77
N THR A 72 -8.40 15.62 -5.69
CA THR A 72 -8.20 16.57 -6.80
C THR A 72 -8.89 17.91 -6.55
N GLY A 73 -9.69 18.02 -5.49
CA GLY A 73 -10.22 19.27 -4.96
C GLY A 73 -11.63 19.13 -4.39
N VAL A 74 -12.24 20.26 -4.07
CA VAL A 74 -13.61 20.33 -3.52
C VAL A 74 -14.55 20.95 -4.55
N ASP A 75 -15.78 20.45 -4.70
CA ASP A 75 -16.82 21.06 -5.53
C ASP A 75 -17.65 22.11 -4.77
N GLY A 76 -18.71 22.63 -5.41
CA GLY A 76 -19.51 23.72 -4.84
C GLY A 76 -20.32 23.29 -3.61
N GLU A 77 -20.60 22.00 -3.47
CA GLU A 77 -21.41 21.43 -2.39
C GLU A 77 -20.55 20.95 -1.22
N GLY A 78 -19.23 21.15 -1.28
CA GLY A 78 -18.31 20.68 -0.24
C GLY A 78 -17.88 19.23 -0.41
N LEU A 79 -18.24 18.57 -1.50
CA LEU A 79 -17.86 17.20 -1.78
C LEU A 79 -16.47 17.13 -2.39
N ILE A 80 -15.74 16.07 -2.04
CA ILE A 80 -14.35 15.87 -2.46
C ILE A 80 -14.34 15.15 -3.81
N ARG A 81 -13.68 15.77 -4.80
CA ARG A 81 -13.26 15.15 -6.06
C ARG A 81 -11.96 14.40 -5.84
N PHE A 82 -11.83 13.24 -6.49
CA PHE A 82 -10.66 12.38 -6.36
C PHE A 82 -10.32 11.68 -7.69
N THR A 83 -9.13 11.10 -7.75
CA THR A 83 -8.64 10.23 -8.83
C THR A 83 -8.01 8.99 -8.22
N ASN A 84 -8.03 7.85 -8.91
CA ASN A 84 -7.34 6.65 -8.46
C ASN A 84 -5.81 6.79 -8.54
N ILE A 85 -5.13 6.04 -7.68
CA ILE A 85 -3.72 5.69 -7.75
C ILE A 85 -3.67 4.17 -7.74
N GLY A 86 -3.08 3.58 -8.77
CA GLY A 86 -3.14 2.14 -9.01
C GLY A 86 -4.45 1.69 -9.68
N GLY A 87 -4.57 0.37 -9.89
CA GLY A 87 -5.70 -0.25 -10.58
C GLY A 87 -6.90 -0.47 -9.66
N ILE A 88 -7.99 0.28 -9.87
CA ILE A 88 -9.21 0.18 -9.05
C ILE A 88 -10.43 0.00 -9.96
N ASP A 89 -11.31 -0.92 -9.58
CA ASP A 89 -12.56 -1.17 -10.29
C ASP A 89 -13.68 -0.25 -9.79
N ASP A 90 -14.24 0.55 -10.69
CA ASP A 90 -15.30 1.51 -10.35
C ASP A 90 -16.56 0.84 -9.77
N ARG A 91 -16.80 -0.45 -10.06
CA ARG A 91 -17.96 -1.21 -9.60
C ARG A 91 -18.03 -1.37 -8.08
N ILE A 92 -16.88 -1.40 -7.41
CA ILE A 92 -16.82 -1.68 -5.97
C ILE A 92 -16.88 -0.41 -5.11
N LEU A 93 -16.77 0.77 -5.72
CA LEU A 93 -16.56 2.04 -5.00
C LEU A 93 -17.78 2.60 -4.25
N PRO A 94 -19.00 2.57 -4.81
CA PRO A 94 -20.18 3.14 -4.15
C PRO A 94 -20.39 2.62 -2.72
N GLY A 95 -20.51 3.55 -1.76
CA GLY A 95 -20.77 3.24 -0.35
C GLY A 95 -19.56 2.80 0.47
N LEU A 96 -18.37 2.69 -0.15
CA LEU A 96 -17.15 2.40 0.60
C LEU A 96 -16.76 3.58 1.50
N ARG A 97 -16.27 3.25 2.69
CA ARG A 97 -15.68 4.19 3.65
C ARG A 97 -14.22 4.38 3.32
N VAL A 98 -13.74 5.61 3.50
CA VAL A 98 -12.36 6.01 3.22
C VAL A 98 -11.80 6.89 4.34
N ARG A 99 -10.47 7.01 4.39
CA ARG A 99 -9.74 7.95 5.23
C ARG A 99 -8.90 8.85 4.35
N ILE A 100 -8.88 10.15 4.64
CA ILE A 100 -8.23 11.17 3.82
C ILE A 100 -7.11 11.86 4.62
N GLY A 101 -5.94 11.97 3.99
CA GLY A 101 -4.81 12.74 4.49
C GLY A 101 -4.17 12.17 5.76
N ALA A 102 -3.19 12.90 6.30
CA ALA A 102 -2.45 12.49 7.50
C ALA A 102 -3.34 12.42 8.75
N ASP A 103 -4.37 13.27 8.83
CA ASP A 103 -5.32 13.31 9.96
C ASP A 103 -6.35 12.19 9.92
N ASN A 104 -6.31 11.32 8.89
CA ASN A 104 -7.27 10.23 8.69
C ASN A 104 -8.72 10.72 8.73
N LEU A 105 -9.03 11.83 8.06
CA LEU A 105 -10.38 12.37 8.01
C LEU A 105 -11.34 11.32 7.40
N PRO A 106 -12.42 10.90 8.10
CA PRO A 106 -13.35 9.92 7.55
C PRO A 106 -14.16 10.52 6.40
N GLY A 107 -14.45 9.68 5.41
CA GLY A 107 -15.39 9.99 4.34
C GLY A 107 -16.08 8.75 3.79
N VAL A 108 -17.11 8.97 2.99
CA VAL A 108 -17.84 7.92 2.26
C VAL A 108 -17.89 8.26 0.78
N ILE A 109 -17.59 7.29 -0.07
CA ILE A 109 -17.78 7.43 -1.52
C ILE A 109 -19.28 7.41 -1.81
N MET A 110 -19.79 8.55 -2.24
CA MET A 110 -21.19 8.76 -2.55
C MET A 110 -21.54 8.26 -3.95
N TRP A 111 -22.78 7.83 -4.07
CA TRP A 111 -23.38 7.44 -5.33
C TRP A 111 -24.74 8.11 -5.49
N THR A 112 -25.08 8.41 -6.74
CA THR A 112 -26.40 8.89 -7.14
C THR A 112 -27.48 7.92 -6.64
N PRO A 113 -28.51 8.37 -5.91
CA PRO A 113 -29.56 7.51 -5.40
C PRO A 113 -30.22 6.66 -6.49
N ILE A 114 -30.63 5.43 -6.14
CA ILE A 114 -31.19 4.45 -7.10
C ILE A 114 -32.41 4.98 -7.88
N HIS A 115 -33.23 5.82 -7.25
CA HIS A 115 -34.40 6.43 -7.90
C HIS A 115 -34.03 7.48 -8.96
N MET A 116 -32.79 7.96 -8.98
CA MET A 116 -32.21 8.86 -9.99
C MET A 116 -31.25 8.15 -10.94
N ASN A 117 -30.86 6.90 -10.65
CA ASN A 117 -29.97 6.10 -11.48
C ASN A 117 -30.67 4.82 -11.96
N LYS A 118 -31.61 4.99 -12.89
CA LYS A 118 -32.53 3.92 -13.34
C LYS A 118 -31.85 2.84 -14.18
N ASP A 119 -30.74 3.16 -14.82
CA ASP A 119 -30.08 2.29 -15.78
C ASP A 119 -29.11 1.28 -15.12
N GLN A 120 -28.84 1.45 -13.81
CA GLN A 120 -27.94 0.60 -13.00
C GLN A 120 -26.53 0.40 -13.59
N GLU A 121 -26.13 1.28 -14.50
CA GLU A 121 -24.80 1.26 -15.13
C GLU A 121 -23.70 1.56 -14.11
N VAL A 122 -22.50 1.01 -14.39
CA VAL A 122 -21.31 1.27 -13.59
C VAL A 122 -20.95 2.75 -13.66
N VAL A 123 -20.95 3.42 -12.51
CA VAL A 123 -20.62 4.85 -12.45
C VAL A 123 -19.11 5.03 -12.48
N LYS A 124 -18.64 5.71 -13.52
CA LYS A 124 -17.22 6.06 -13.66
C LYS A 124 -16.72 6.85 -12.47
N LEU A 125 -15.48 6.61 -12.04
CA LEU A 125 -14.82 7.31 -10.91
C LEU A 125 -14.94 8.83 -11.00
N SER A 126 -14.82 9.41 -12.21
CA SER A 126 -14.93 10.86 -12.43
C SER A 126 -16.25 11.48 -11.97
N ASN A 127 -17.30 10.64 -11.89
CA ASN A 127 -18.65 11.03 -11.49
C ASN A 127 -18.93 10.73 -10.02
N LEU A 128 -18.03 10.05 -9.32
CA LEU A 128 -18.13 9.80 -7.89
C LEU A 128 -17.57 10.98 -7.09
N ARG A 129 -18.03 11.11 -5.85
CA ARG A 129 -17.56 12.10 -4.87
C ARG A 129 -17.38 11.46 -3.51
N ILE A 130 -16.51 12.01 -2.68
CA ILE A 130 -16.44 11.63 -1.27
C ILE A 130 -17.11 12.70 -0.43
N ASP A 131 -18.04 12.26 0.42
CA ASP A 131 -18.67 13.11 1.44
C ASP A 131 -17.90 12.98 2.75
N ILE A 132 -17.55 14.12 3.33
CA ILE A 132 -16.86 14.26 4.63
C ILE A 132 -17.76 14.92 5.68
N GLY A 133 -19.06 15.07 5.39
CA GLY A 133 -20.04 15.75 6.23
C GLY A 133 -19.93 17.28 6.19
N ALA A 134 -19.35 17.85 5.14
CA ALA A 134 -19.23 19.30 5.00
C ALA A 134 -20.56 19.90 4.54
N LYS A 135 -20.91 21.08 5.07
CA LYS A 135 -22.15 21.78 4.68
C LYS A 135 -22.06 22.37 3.27
N ASP A 136 -20.90 22.90 2.93
CA ASP A 136 -20.61 23.59 1.68
C ASP A 136 -19.09 23.62 1.43
N LYS A 137 -18.70 24.24 0.31
CA LYS A 137 -17.29 24.37 -0.07
C LYS A 137 -16.43 25.08 0.97
N ASP A 138 -16.97 26.09 1.65
CA ASP A 138 -16.21 26.86 2.63
C ASP A 138 -15.96 26.04 3.90
N ASP A 139 -16.94 25.25 4.33
CA ASP A 139 -16.79 24.30 5.44
C ASP A 139 -15.87 23.11 5.10
N ALA A 140 -15.80 22.68 3.84
CA ALA A 140 -14.83 21.68 3.39
C ALA A 140 -13.40 22.25 3.22
N ASN A 141 -13.27 23.56 3.07
CA ASN A 141 -11.99 24.20 2.78
C ASN A 141 -11.01 24.01 3.94
N GLY A 142 -9.77 23.63 3.62
CA GLY A 142 -8.72 23.37 4.61
C GLY A 142 -8.81 22.00 5.32
N LYS A 143 -9.95 21.30 5.29
CA LYS A 143 -10.08 19.92 5.80
C LYS A 143 -9.41 18.89 4.89
N VAL A 144 -9.41 19.17 3.58
CA VAL A 144 -8.76 18.34 2.55
C VAL A 144 -7.98 19.23 1.60
N LYS A 145 -6.73 18.87 1.33
CA LYS A 145 -5.85 19.55 0.38
C LYS A 145 -5.77 18.75 -0.92
N ARG A 146 -5.58 19.45 -2.03
CA ARG A 146 -5.23 18.78 -3.30
C ARG A 146 -3.94 18.00 -3.11
N GLY A 147 -3.93 16.75 -3.53
CA GLY A 147 -2.79 15.85 -3.35
C GLY A 147 -2.92 14.91 -2.15
N ASP A 148 -3.81 15.19 -1.19
CA ASP A 148 -4.02 14.31 -0.05
C ASP A 148 -4.39 12.90 -0.51
N ARG A 149 -3.68 11.91 0.02
CA ARG A 149 -3.96 10.49 -0.23
C ARG A 149 -5.23 10.07 0.48
N ILE A 150 -5.93 9.14 -0.15
CA ILE A 150 -7.19 8.59 0.32
C ILE A 150 -7.05 7.08 0.28
N VAL A 151 -7.34 6.42 1.40
CA VAL A 151 -7.28 4.96 1.55
C VAL A 151 -8.61 4.38 1.92
N PHE A 152 -8.80 3.10 1.64
CA PHE A 152 -9.93 2.33 2.13
C PHE A 152 -9.95 2.28 3.66
N ASP A 153 -11.10 2.51 4.27
CA ASP A 153 -11.31 2.37 5.72
C ASP A 153 -11.73 0.92 6.06
N SER A 154 -10.76 0.01 5.98
CA SER A 154 -10.91 -1.39 6.39
C SER A 154 -9.92 -1.71 7.50
N ARG A 155 -10.44 -2.29 8.60
CA ARG A 155 -9.63 -2.74 9.73
C ARG A 155 -9.19 -4.17 9.52
N PHE A 156 -7.99 -4.49 10.04
CA PHE A 156 -7.55 -5.86 10.16
C PHE A 156 -8.45 -6.60 11.15
N MET A 157 -8.97 -7.77 10.75
CA MET A 157 -9.90 -8.54 11.57
C MET A 157 -9.82 -10.02 11.19
N PRO A 158 -9.61 -10.93 12.16
CA PRO A 158 -9.80 -12.36 11.95
C PRO A 158 -11.25 -12.68 11.57
N ILE A 159 -11.42 -13.62 10.63
CA ILE A 159 -12.69 -14.24 10.27
C ILE A 159 -12.56 -15.72 10.60
N GLY A 160 -13.06 -16.12 11.77
CA GLY A 160 -12.79 -17.45 12.31
C GLY A 160 -11.29 -17.67 12.58
N ASP A 161 -10.87 -18.93 12.53
CA ASP A 161 -9.53 -19.33 12.99
C ASP A 161 -8.47 -19.34 11.88
N HIS A 162 -8.87 -19.19 10.61
CA HIS A 162 -7.99 -19.43 9.46
C HIS A 162 -8.01 -18.32 8.40
N LEU A 163 -8.92 -17.35 8.53
CA LEU A 163 -9.03 -16.25 7.59
C LEU A 163 -8.84 -14.93 8.30
N VAL A 164 -8.30 -13.96 7.58
CA VAL A 164 -8.21 -12.57 8.02
C VAL A 164 -8.75 -11.69 6.91
N ARG A 165 -9.34 -10.57 7.31
CA ARG A 165 -9.80 -9.49 6.44
C ARG A 165 -9.03 -8.24 6.81
N GLY A 166 -8.72 -7.41 5.83
CA GLY A 166 -8.02 -6.15 6.03
C GLY A 166 -8.01 -5.33 4.75
N LYS A 167 -7.10 -4.36 4.68
CA LYS A 167 -6.74 -3.66 3.43
C LYS A 167 -5.29 -3.97 3.08
N ALA A 168 -4.92 -3.70 1.84
CA ALA A 168 -3.53 -3.77 1.38
C ALA A 168 -2.87 -5.12 1.68
N PHE A 169 -3.56 -6.25 1.57
CA PHE A 169 -2.84 -7.54 1.68
C PHE A 169 -1.87 -7.73 0.52
N ASP A 170 -2.25 -7.20 -0.64
CA ASP A 170 -1.36 -6.86 -1.72
C ASP A 170 -0.64 -5.52 -1.40
N ASP A 171 0.67 -5.50 -1.13
CA ASP A 171 1.56 -6.64 -0.83
C ASP A 171 2.12 -6.57 0.61
N ARG A 172 1.27 -6.16 1.57
CA ARG A 172 1.68 -6.20 2.98
C ARG A 172 1.91 -7.62 3.49
N VAL A 173 1.37 -8.63 2.81
CA VAL A 173 1.70 -10.04 3.06
C VAL A 173 3.13 -10.36 2.64
N GLY A 174 3.55 -9.99 1.43
CA GLY A 174 4.95 -10.15 0.99
C GLY A 174 5.91 -9.38 1.88
N CYS A 175 5.57 -8.14 2.28
CA CYS A 175 6.36 -7.38 3.26
C CYS A 175 6.50 -8.12 4.59
N ALA A 176 5.40 -8.67 5.13
CA ALA A 176 5.45 -9.43 6.38
C ALA A 176 6.34 -10.69 6.25
N LEU A 177 6.23 -11.41 5.12
CA LEU A 177 7.05 -12.59 4.84
C LEU A 177 8.54 -12.23 4.70
N LEU A 178 8.86 -11.13 4.03
CA LEU A 178 10.23 -10.67 3.87
C LEU A 178 10.85 -10.24 5.21
N ILE A 179 10.07 -9.61 6.10
CA ILE A 179 10.50 -9.38 7.49
C ILE A 179 10.82 -10.71 8.17
N ASP A 180 9.94 -11.71 8.09
CA ASP A 180 10.15 -13.02 8.72
C ASP A 180 11.41 -13.72 8.16
N VAL A 181 11.68 -13.60 6.85
CA VAL A 181 12.93 -14.08 6.24
C VAL A 181 14.15 -13.37 6.82
N LEU A 182 14.11 -12.04 6.95
CA LEU A 182 15.24 -11.28 7.51
C LEU A 182 15.49 -11.61 8.99
N ARG A 183 14.42 -11.81 9.77
CA ARG A 183 14.51 -12.18 11.19
C ARG A 183 14.91 -13.63 11.41
N GLY A 184 14.64 -14.50 10.44
CA GLY A 184 15.03 -15.91 10.42
C GLY A 184 16.47 -16.15 9.98
N GLY A 185 16.66 -17.31 9.34
CA GLY A 185 17.98 -17.82 8.96
C GLY A 185 18.67 -18.61 10.09
N PRO A 186 19.95 -18.97 9.92
CA PRO A 186 20.88 -18.58 8.86
C PRO A 186 20.56 -19.18 7.47
N TYR A 187 21.11 -18.58 6.41
CA TYR A 187 20.98 -19.03 5.02
C TYR A 187 22.35 -19.29 4.38
N PRO A 188 22.45 -20.18 3.38
CA PRO A 188 23.71 -20.41 2.66
C PRO A 188 24.04 -19.30 1.63
N VAL A 189 23.09 -18.42 1.33
CA VAL A 189 23.18 -17.36 0.32
C VAL A 189 23.13 -15.98 0.97
N ASP A 190 23.62 -14.95 0.27
CA ASP A 190 23.41 -13.56 0.67
C ASP A 190 21.99 -13.14 0.29
N VAL A 191 21.19 -12.74 1.27
CA VAL A 191 19.82 -12.27 1.04
C VAL A 191 19.86 -10.74 0.91
N LEU A 192 19.51 -10.26 -0.26
CA LEU A 192 19.31 -8.85 -0.56
C LEU A 192 17.80 -8.60 -0.46
N ALA A 193 17.35 -7.86 0.54
CA ALA A 193 15.93 -7.55 0.69
C ALA A 193 15.64 -6.18 0.08
N ALA A 194 14.52 -6.07 -0.64
CA ALA A 194 13.99 -4.80 -1.12
C ALA A 194 12.49 -4.69 -0.78
N PHE A 195 12.15 -3.78 0.12
CA PHE A 195 10.78 -3.32 0.31
C PHE A 195 10.56 -2.13 -0.61
N THR A 196 9.92 -2.38 -1.74
CA THR A 196 9.87 -1.45 -2.89
C THR A 196 8.73 -0.44 -2.75
N VAL A 197 8.84 0.66 -3.49
CA VAL A 197 7.79 1.69 -3.62
C VAL A 197 7.23 1.72 -5.04
N GLN A 198 6.00 2.21 -5.18
CA GLN A 198 5.37 2.50 -6.46
C GLN A 198 5.32 1.30 -7.42
N GLU A 199 5.03 0.11 -6.91
CA GLU A 199 4.73 -1.08 -7.72
C GLU A 199 3.45 -0.83 -8.53
N GLU A 200 2.39 -0.38 -7.84
CA GLU A 200 1.01 -0.30 -8.34
C GLU A 200 0.84 0.70 -9.48
N ILE A 201 1.88 1.50 -9.74
CA ILE A 201 1.95 2.51 -10.80
C ILE A 201 3.14 2.32 -11.75
N GLY A 202 3.68 1.10 -11.80
CA GLY A 202 4.60 0.63 -12.83
C GLY A 202 5.96 0.14 -12.33
N LEU A 203 6.01 -0.67 -11.26
CA LEU A 203 7.21 -1.41 -10.83
C LEU A 203 8.46 -0.54 -10.58
N ARG A 204 8.26 0.70 -10.14
CA ARG A 204 9.32 1.72 -10.24
C ARG A 204 10.42 1.50 -9.20
N GLY A 205 10.05 1.24 -7.95
CA GLY A 205 11.01 0.96 -6.87
C GLY A 205 11.79 -0.33 -7.11
N ALA A 206 11.11 -1.38 -7.58
CA ALA A 206 11.76 -2.66 -7.91
C ALA A 206 12.85 -2.49 -8.98
N THR A 207 12.59 -1.67 -10.01
CA THR A 207 13.57 -1.37 -11.06
C THR A 207 14.85 -0.75 -10.49
N VAL A 208 14.72 0.23 -9.58
CA VAL A 208 15.86 0.89 -8.93
C VAL A 208 16.60 -0.05 -7.97
N ALA A 209 15.85 -0.84 -7.19
CA ALA A 209 16.41 -1.81 -6.26
C ALA A 209 17.26 -2.86 -6.99
N ALA A 210 16.75 -3.44 -8.08
CA ALA A 210 17.46 -4.44 -8.88
C ALA A 210 18.77 -3.89 -9.47
N GLN A 211 18.75 -2.66 -10.00
CA GLN A 211 19.95 -2.00 -10.52
C GLN A 211 20.98 -1.70 -9.44
N THR A 212 20.52 -1.27 -8.25
CA THR A 212 21.40 -0.90 -7.13
C THR A 212 22.04 -2.11 -6.48
N LEU A 213 21.26 -3.17 -6.30
CA LEU A 213 21.69 -4.37 -5.57
C LEU A 213 22.46 -5.35 -6.46
N ASN A 214 22.18 -5.35 -7.78
CA ASN A 214 22.79 -6.22 -8.79
C ASN A 214 22.82 -7.71 -8.35
N PRO A 215 21.65 -8.33 -8.15
CA PRO A 215 21.53 -9.71 -7.68
C PRO A 215 21.82 -10.73 -8.79
N ASP A 216 22.12 -11.97 -8.39
CA ASP A 216 22.23 -13.10 -9.31
C ASP A 216 20.86 -13.71 -9.64
N VAL A 217 19.95 -13.69 -8.66
CA VAL A 217 18.58 -14.21 -8.76
C VAL A 217 17.64 -13.26 -8.01
N ALA A 218 16.42 -13.06 -8.52
CA ALA A 218 15.38 -12.29 -7.86
C ALA A 218 14.11 -13.13 -7.63
N LEU A 219 13.48 -12.95 -6.48
CA LEU A 219 12.22 -13.56 -6.08
C LEU A 219 11.25 -12.45 -5.63
N ALA A 220 10.21 -12.20 -6.42
CA ALA A 220 9.14 -11.29 -6.04
C ALA A 220 8.11 -12.03 -5.18
N LEU A 221 7.87 -11.52 -3.97
CA LEU A 221 6.76 -11.93 -3.13
C LEU A 221 5.58 -11.03 -3.51
N GLU A 222 4.50 -11.63 -3.99
CA GLU A 222 3.35 -10.89 -4.48
C GLU A 222 2.04 -11.59 -4.17
N GLY A 223 0.97 -10.80 -4.09
CA GLY A 223 -0.39 -11.30 -4.12
C GLY A 223 -0.70 -11.99 -5.44
N THR A 224 -1.58 -12.99 -5.41
CA THR A 224 -2.18 -13.54 -6.62
C THR A 224 -3.66 -13.78 -6.40
N THR A 225 -4.44 -13.77 -7.48
CA THR A 225 -5.88 -14.03 -7.42
C THR A 225 -6.13 -15.47 -6.98
N ALA A 226 -6.80 -15.66 -5.86
CA ALA A 226 -7.37 -16.95 -5.50
C ALA A 226 -8.64 -17.18 -6.33
N HIS A 227 -8.71 -18.32 -7.01
CA HIS A 227 -9.92 -18.84 -7.64
C HIS A 227 -10.29 -20.11 -6.85
N ASP A 228 -11.18 -19.97 -5.88
CA ASP A 228 -11.77 -21.08 -5.14
C ASP A 228 -13.10 -21.57 -5.75
#